data_AF-A0A7S2AHP3-F1
#
_entry.id   AF-A0A7S2AHP3-F1
#
_cell.length_a   1.000
_cell.length_b   1.000
_cell.length_c   1.000
_cell.angle_alpha   90.00
_cell.angle_beta   90.00
_cell.angle_gamma   90.00
#
_symmetry.space_group_name_H-M   'P 1'
#
loop_
_entity.id
_entity.type
_entity.pdbx_description
1 polymer ?
#
loop_
_entity_poly.entity_id
_entity_poly.type
_entity_poly.pdbx_seq_one_letter_code
_entity_poly.pdbx_strand_id
1 'polypeptide(L)'
;MISISAPLLQRASFRISIRQNDLLPKIDLPSLSEAGGVQIVFNENLKKISLPRLTTINGGFSVDSNPKLTKLCASKLVNGGSVCIGNDLNQPFLDADLSELVTGSLLNFG
;
A
#
# COMPACT_ATOMS: atom_id res chain seq x y z
N MET A 1 4.57 10.41 14.03
CA MET A 1 5.47 9.24 13.86
C MET A 1 6.27 9.45 12.59
N ILE A 2 7.59 9.23 12.60
CA ILE A 2 8.47 9.49 11.43
C ILE A 2 8.92 8.21 10.70
N SER A 3 8.62 7.04 11.27
CA SER A 3 8.99 5.75 10.67
C SER A 3 8.12 4.62 11.20
N ILE A 4 7.73 3.73 10.32
CA ILE A 4 7.18 2.41 10.63
C ILE A 4 8.16 1.39 10.07
N SER A 5 8.70 0.52 10.92
CA SER A 5 9.60 -0.55 10.50
C SER A 5 9.22 -1.82 11.25
N ALA A 6 8.92 -2.88 10.49
CA ALA A 6 8.69 -4.21 11.02
C ALA A 6 9.38 -5.22 10.09
N PRO A 7 10.72 -5.27 10.11
CA PRO A 7 11.50 -5.98 9.08
C PRO A 7 11.32 -7.50 9.13
N LEU A 8 10.85 -8.03 10.26
CA LEU A 8 10.58 -9.46 10.45
C LEU A 8 9.09 -9.82 10.34
N LEU A 9 8.21 -8.83 10.10
CA LEU A 9 6.78 -9.10 9.94
C LEU A 9 6.56 -9.82 8.60
N GLN A 10 6.27 -11.12 8.68
CA GLN A 10 6.06 -11.96 7.50
C GLN A 10 4.59 -12.04 7.10
N ARG A 11 3.70 -12.16 8.10
CA ARG A 11 2.27 -12.36 7.87
C ARG A 11 1.47 -11.49 8.82
N ALA A 12 0.41 -10.88 8.31
CA ALA A 12 -0.62 -10.25 9.10
C ALA A 12 -1.96 -10.95 8.81
N SER A 13 -2.43 -11.79 9.73
CA SER A 13 -3.68 -12.56 9.54
C SER A 13 -4.92 -11.67 9.37
N PHE A 14 -4.84 -10.43 9.86
CA PHE A 14 -5.90 -9.43 9.76
C PHE A 14 -5.45 -8.23 8.92
N ARG A 15 -6.01 -7.06 9.19
CA ARG A 15 -5.72 -5.82 8.47
C ARG A 15 -4.49 -5.12 9.04
N ILE A 16 -3.58 -4.70 8.16
CA ILE A 16 -2.60 -3.66 8.45
C ILE A 16 -3.29 -2.31 8.23
N SER A 17 -3.35 -1.47 9.26
CA SER A 17 -3.92 -0.12 9.17
C SER A 17 -2.91 0.94 9.56
N ILE A 18 -2.61 1.85 8.63
CA ILE A 18 -1.72 2.98 8.82
C ILE A 18 -2.50 4.23 8.44
N ARG A 19 -2.91 5.01 9.43
CA ARG A 19 -3.79 6.16 9.25
C ARG A 19 -3.30 7.39 10.01
N GLN A 20 -3.47 8.58 9.43
CA GLN A 20 -3.24 9.86 10.11
C GLN A 20 -1.81 9.99 10.67
N ASN A 21 -0.82 9.52 9.90
CA ASN A 21 0.60 9.70 10.23
C ASN A 21 1.20 10.79 9.35
N ASP A 22 0.83 12.04 9.61
CA ASP A 22 1.18 13.18 8.76
C ASP A 22 2.69 13.37 8.59
N LEU A 23 3.50 12.95 9.55
CA LEU A 23 4.96 13.07 9.49
C LEU A 23 5.67 11.85 8.89
N LEU A 24 4.94 10.78 8.51
CA LEU A 24 5.52 9.54 8.03
C LEU A 24 5.94 9.68 6.56
N PRO A 25 7.24 9.63 6.22
CA PRO A 25 7.69 9.83 4.85
C PRO A 25 7.62 8.57 3.99
N LYS A 26 7.70 7.39 4.60
CA LYS A 26 7.73 6.09 3.92
C LYS A 26 7.20 4.95 4.78
N ILE A 27 6.69 3.92 4.12
CA ILE A 27 6.36 2.60 4.69
C ILE A 27 7.25 1.55 4.03
N ASP A 28 7.89 0.72 4.85
CA ASP A 28 8.78 -0.34 4.39
C ASP A 28 8.53 -1.62 5.21
N LEU A 29 7.97 -2.64 4.54
CA LEU A 29 7.68 -3.96 5.12
C LEU A 29 8.32 -5.04 4.22
N PRO A 30 9.65 -5.21 4.29
CA PRO A 30 10.40 -5.98 3.29
C PRO A 30 10.16 -7.48 3.37
N SER A 31 9.70 -8.00 4.51
CA SER A 31 9.43 -9.42 4.72
C SER A 31 7.97 -9.81 4.61
N LEU A 32 7.05 -8.84 4.52
CA LEU A 32 5.62 -9.12 4.51
C LEU A 32 5.25 -9.83 3.20
N SER A 33 4.76 -11.06 3.32
CA SER A 33 4.32 -11.88 2.18
C SER A 33 2.81 -12.01 2.09
N GLU A 34 2.08 -11.85 3.19
CA GLU A 34 0.63 -12.01 3.23
C GLU A 34 -0.03 -11.04 4.21
N ALA A 35 -1.18 -10.51 3.82
CA ALA A 35 -2.07 -9.73 4.69
C ALA A 35 -3.54 -10.13 4.54
N GLY A 36 -4.31 -10.09 5.63
CA GLY A 36 -5.77 -10.18 5.58
C GLY A 36 -6.43 -8.92 4.99
N GLY A 37 -5.69 -7.80 4.94
CA GLY A 37 -6.08 -6.55 4.29
C GLY A 37 -5.04 -5.47 4.53
N VAL A 38 -5.00 -4.45 3.68
CA VAL A 38 -4.09 -3.32 3.82
C VAL A 38 -4.86 -2.02 3.62
N GLN A 39 -4.72 -1.09 4.56
CA GLN A 39 -5.35 0.22 4.50
C GLN A 39 -4.35 1.30 4.92
N ILE A 40 -4.00 2.15 3.96
CA ILE A 40 -3.03 3.23 4.13
C ILE A 40 -3.72 4.52 3.71
N VAL A 41 -4.20 5.30 4.68
CA VAL A 41 -5.04 6.48 4.40
C VAL A 41 -4.69 7.70 5.23
N PHE A 42 -4.89 8.90 4.68
CA PHE A 42 -4.66 10.17 5.37
C PHE A 42 -3.22 10.30 5.92
N ASN A 43 -2.21 10.11 5.08
CA ASN A 43 -0.82 10.34 5.47
C ASN A 43 -0.21 11.45 4.61
N GLU A 44 -0.30 12.69 5.11
CA GLU A 44 0.02 13.92 4.37
C GLU A 44 1.43 14.00 3.78
N ASN A 45 2.43 13.40 4.43
CA ASN A 45 3.81 13.39 3.94
C ASN A 45 4.31 12.03 3.45
N LEU A 46 3.43 11.03 3.31
CA LEU A 46 3.82 9.72 2.80
C LEU A 46 4.17 9.81 1.32
N LYS A 47 5.41 9.47 0.98
CA LYS A 47 5.92 9.54 -0.40
C LYS A 47 6.09 8.18 -1.05
N LYS A 48 6.38 7.14 -0.24
CA LYS A 48 6.78 5.82 -0.74
C LYS A 48 6.20 4.69 0.10
N ILE A 49 5.69 3.66 -0.58
CA ILE A 49 5.27 2.39 0.02
C ILE A 49 6.08 1.27 -0.65
N SER A 50 6.75 0.44 0.15
CA SER A 50 7.50 -0.72 -0.33
C SER A 50 7.04 -2.02 0.33
N LEU A 51 6.52 -2.92 -0.50
CA LEU A 51 5.96 -4.24 -0.15
C LEU A 51 6.53 -5.31 -1.11
N PRO A 52 7.87 -5.46 -1.23
CA PRO A 52 8.51 -6.18 -2.33
C PRO A 52 8.30 -7.71 -2.31
N ARG A 53 7.80 -8.25 -1.20
CA ARG A 53 7.53 -9.70 -1.03
C ARG A 53 6.04 -10.01 -0.87
N LEU A 54 5.17 -9.00 -0.86
CA LEU A 54 3.75 -9.20 -0.66
C LEU A 54 3.15 -9.87 -1.89
N THR A 55 2.64 -11.09 -1.72
CA THR A 55 2.05 -11.89 -2.81
C THR A 55 0.54 -11.99 -2.72
N THR A 56 -0.01 -11.89 -1.51
CA THR A 56 -1.42 -12.19 -1.26
C THR A 56 -2.04 -11.23 -0.26
N ILE A 57 -3.17 -10.67 -0.66
CA ILE A 57 -4.10 -9.95 0.20
C ILE A 57 -5.45 -10.66 0.11
N ASN A 58 -5.92 -11.20 1.23
CA ASN A 58 -7.19 -11.95 1.28
C ASN A 58 -8.42 -11.02 1.38
N GLY A 59 -8.22 -9.76 1.72
CA GLY A 59 -9.26 -8.74 1.84
C GLY A 59 -9.05 -7.58 0.87
N GLY A 60 -9.36 -6.35 1.31
CA GLY A 60 -9.14 -5.15 0.50
C GLY A 60 -7.73 -4.60 0.63
N PHE A 61 -7.18 -4.10 -0.48
CA PHE A 61 -6.00 -3.24 -0.53
C PHE A 61 -6.41 -1.82 -0.87
N SER A 62 -6.31 -0.90 0.09
CA SER A 62 -6.73 0.49 -0.08
C SER A 62 -5.59 1.44 0.25
N VAL A 63 -5.23 2.28 -0.73
CA VAL A 63 -4.28 3.38 -0.59
C VAL A 63 -4.98 4.64 -1.10
N ASP A 64 -5.33 5.56 -0.21
CA ASP A 64 -6.18 6.71 -0.55
C ASP A 64 -5.86 7.90 0.37
N SER A 65 -6.08 9.14 -0.06
CA SER A 65 -5.79 10.31 0.77
C SER A 65 -4.33 10.35 1.26
N ASN A 66 -3.38 10.13 0.35
CA ASN A 66 -1.95 10.28 0.59
C ASN A 66 -1.36 11.23 -0.48
N PRO A 67 -1.57 12.55 -0.39
CA PRO A 67 -1.43 13.48 -1.52
C PRO A 67 0.00 13.66 -2.05
N LYS A 68 1.00 13.18 -1.32
CA LYS A 68 2.43 13.22 -1.72
C LYS A 68 2.98 11.86 -2.15
N LEU A 69 2.13 10.82 -2.21
CA LEU A 69 2.53 9.49 -2.60
C LEU A 69 2.88 9.50 -4.10
N THR A 70 4.11 9.13 -4.41
CA THR A 70 4.62 9.10 -5.79
C THR A 70 5.07 7.73 -6.22
N LYS A 71 5.25 6.80 -5.26
CA LYS A 71 5.74 5.46 -5.53
C LYS A 71 5.09 4.41 -4.64
N LEU A 72 4.51 3.39 -5.27
CA LEU A 72 4.01 2.18 -4.64
C LEU A 72 4.67 0.97 -5.31
N CYS A 73 5.47 0.22 -4.55
CA CYS A 73 6.08 -1.01 -5.03
C CYS A 73 5.42 -2.21 -4.33
N ALA A 74 4.56 -2.92 -5.06
CA ALA A 74 3.99 -4.19 -4.66
C ALA A 74 3.99 -5.15 -5.85
N SER A 75 5.11 -5.20 -6.58
CA SER A 75 5.22 -5.85 -7.88
C SER A 75 4.92 -7.34 -7.84
N LYS A 76 5.10 -8.01 -6.70
CA LYS A 76 4.81 -9.43 -6.53
C LYS A 76 3.38 -9.74 -6.10
N LEU A 77 2.52 -8.73 -5.94
CA LEU A 77 1.15 -8.94 -5.49
C LEU A 77 0.37 -9.67 -6.59
N VAL A 78 0.10 -10.96 -6.39
CA VAL A 78 -0.61 -11.80 -7.36
C VAL A 78 -2.11 -11.80 -7.11
N ASN A 79 -2.51 -11.86 -5.83
CA ASN A 79 -3.91 -11.87 -5.43
C ASN A 79 -4.18 -10.69 -4.50
N GLY A 80 -4.96 -9.71 -4.98
CA GLY A 80 -5.19 -8.45 -4.29
C GLY A 80 -6.61 -8.23 -3.75
N GLY A 81 -7.54 -9.17 -3.97
CA GLY A 81 -8.96 -8.93 -3.67
C GLY A 81 -9.47 -7.65 -4.36
N SER A 82 -10.08 -6.72 -3.63
CA SER A 82 -10.36 -5.38 -4.18
C SER A 82 -9.16 -4.47 -3.96
N VAL A 83 -8.58 -3.95 -5.04
CA VAL A 83 -7.46 -3.00 -5.01
C VAL A 83 -8.00 -1.61 -5.36
N CYS A 84 -7.97 -0.70 -4.39
CA CYS A 84 -8.36 0.68 -4.55
C CYS A 84 -7.15 1.57 -4.32
N ILE A 85 -6.80 2.36 -5.33
CA ILE A 85 -5.76 3.37 -5.24
C ILE A 85 -6.40 4.69 -5.63
N GLY A 86 -6.65 5.55 -4.64
CA GLY A 86 -7.30 6.83 -4.85
C GLY A 86 -6.31 7.88 -5.35
N ASN A 87 -6.69 8.57 -6.42
CA ASN A 87 -6.06 9.82 -6.84
C ASN A 87 -6.53 10.93 -5.91
N ASP A 88 -5.64 11.49 -5.08
CA ASP A 88 -5.93 12.80 -4.52
C ASP A 88 -5.77 13.81 -5.64
N LEU A 89 -6.73 14.71 -5.80
CA LEU A 89 -6.87 15.69 -6.89
C LEU A 89 -5.62 16.58 -7.17
N ASN A 90 -4.53 16.41 -6.42
CA ASN A 90 -3.24 17.09 -6.55
C ASN A 90 -2.01 16.14 -6.55
N GLN A 91 -2.16 14.82 -6.70
CA GLN A 91 -1.03 13.90 -6.70
C GLN A 91 -0.20 14.06 -8.00
N PRO A 92 1.11 14.32 -7.91
CA PRO A 92 2.00 14.12 -9.05
C PRO A 92 2.01 12.62 -9.37
N PHE A 93 1.79 12.27 -10.65
CA PHE A 93 1.77 10.91 -11.22
C PHE A 93 2.26 9.80 -10.27
N LEU A 94 1.36 8.88 -9.91
CA LEU A 94 1.70 7.73 -9.07
C LEU A 94 2.34 6.61 -9.91
N ASP A 95 3.61 6.31 -9.62
CA ASP A 95 4.29 5.10 -10.11
C ASP A 95 3.92 3.91 -9.23
N ALA A 96 2.85 3.20 -9.61
CA ALA A 96 2.38 1.98 -8.95
C ALA A 96 2.74 0.73 -9.76
N ASP A 97 3.68 -0.06 -9.25
CA ASP A 97 4.03 -1.36 -9.83
C ASP A 97 3.20 -2.48 -9.18
N LEU A 98 2.18 -2.91 -9.92
CA LEU A 98 1.28 -4.04 -9.65
C LEU A 98 1.29 -5.04 -10.83
N SER A 99 2.42 -5.15 -11.53
CA SER A 99 2.55 -5.88 -12.80
C SER A 99 2.17 -7.37 -12.71
N GLU A 100 2.36 -8.01 -11.56
CA GLU A 100 2.02 -9.43 -11.35
C GLU A 100 0.58 -9.64 -10.83
N LEU A 101 -0.26 -8.59 -10.73
CA LEU A 101 -1.61 -8.72 -10.21
C LEU A 101 -2.49 -9.54 -11.18
N VAL A 102 -2.78 -10.78 -10.80
CA VAL A 102 -3.62 -11.71 -11.57
C VAL A 102 -5.07 -11.62 -11.15
N THR A 103 -5.34 -11.56 -9.84
CA THR A 103 -6.72 -11.49 -9.32
C THR A 103 -6.94 -10.23 -8.51
N GLY A 104 -8.04 -9.54 -8.84
CA GLY A 104 -8.57 -8.43 -8.09
C GLY A 104 -9.24 -7.39 -8.97
N SER A 105 -10.03 -6.50 -8.37
CA SER A 105 -10.66 -5.40 -9.09
C SER A 105 -9.94 -4.10 -8.77
N LEU A 106 -9.39 -3.45 -9.79
CA LEU A 106 -8.82 -2.11 -9.68
C LEU A 106 -9.94 -1.08 -9.72
N LEU A 107 -10.02 -0.24 -8.70
CA LEU A 107 -10.95 0.89 -8.63
C LEU A 107 -10.14 2.20 -8.58
N ASN A 108 -10.60 3.20 -9.34
CA ASN A 108 -10.18 4.61 -9.27
C ASN A 108 -8.80 5.01 -9.87
N PHE A 109 -8.45 4.50 -11.06
CA PHE A 109 -7.43 5.15 -11.91
C PHE A 109 -8.09 6.25 -12.75
N GLY A 110 -8.25 7.46 -12.21
CA GLY A 110 -8.84 8.61 -12.90
C GLY A 110 -8.16 9.90 -12.50
#